data_AF-A0A423VBF6-F1
#
_entry.id   AF-A0A423VBF6-F1
#
_cell.length_a   1.000
_cell.length_b   1.000
_cell.length_c   1.000
_cell.angle_alpha   90.00
_cell.angle_beta   90.00
_cell.angle_gamma   90.00
#
_symmetry.space_group_name_H-M   'P 1'
#
loop_
_entity.id
_entity.type
_entity.pdbx_description
1 polymer ?
#
loop_
_entity_poly.entity_id
_entity_poly.type
_entity_poly.pdbx_seq_one_letter_code
_entity_poly.pdbx_strand_id
1 'polypeptide(L)'
;MTTAHRPTFDPARGKETLRGPAYHQRLLPAHTQLKFRKAGQGGSADQETRDLRAELLAAEAAHYAKLNGGKAPSNHDDGDDGDDGDDVDSAAPRGAKRALGAGPTAGGDEDEDPEAKRRRILEESRDIDADDSDSSGSGKDDDDDGSDDGSDSDDDSDEEAELQRELERVKRERQEKREREEREKAAAEAEERERDIAKGNPLLNKPDFTVKRRWDDDVVFKNQARGTEDKGKSKEFVNDMLRSDFHRRFMSKYVR
;
A
#
# COMPACT_ATOMS: atom_id res chain seq x y z
N MET A 1 -46.22 -46.31 -11.96
CA MET A 1 -46.11 -44.96 -11.38
C MET A 1 -47.47 -44.29 -11.51
N THR A 2 -48.04 -43.73 -10.43
CA THR A 2 -49.38 -43.12 -10.48
C THR A 2 -49.31 -41.69 -11.02
N THR A 3 -50.31 -41.30 -11.82
CA THR A 3 -50.37 -40.02 -12.53
C THR A 3 -51.02 -38.89 -11.72
N ALA A 4 -51.15 -39.06 -10.41
CA ALA A 4 -51.91 -38.14 -9.55
C ALA A 4 -51.16 -36.83 -9.23
N HIS A 5 -49.83 -36.87 -9.08
CA HIS A 5 -49.02 -35.67 -8.88
C HIS A 5 -48.59 -35.10 -10.24
N ARG A 6 -49.30 -34.07 -10.71
CA ARG A 6 -49.04 -33.38 -11.98
C ARG A 6 -48.77 -31.90 -11.73
N PRO A 7 -47.88 -31.26 -12.52
CA PRO A 7 -47.70 -29.82 -12.45
C PRO A 7 -48.96 -29.09 -12.95
N THR A 8 -49.20 -27.88 -12.43
CA THR A 8 -50.26 -27.00 -12.91
C THR A 8 -49.78 -26.23 -14.13
N PHE A 9 -50.26 -26.57 -15.32
CA PHE A 9 -49.91 -25.84 -16.55
C PHE A 9 -50.80 -24.62 -16.77
N ASP A 10 -52.10 -24.73 -16.44
CA ASP A 10 -53.05 -23.62 -16.51
C ASP A 10 -53.43 -23.15 -15.10
N PRO A 11 -53.23 -21.86 -14.75
CA PRO A 11 -53.65 -21.34 -13.46
C PRO A 11 -55.17 -21.21 -13.37
N ALA A 12 -55.72 -21.38 -12.17
CA ALA A 12 -57.14 -21.13 -11.94
C ALA A 12 -57.50 -19.67 -12.23
N ARG A 13 -58.51 -19.45 -13.08
CA ARG A 13 -58.99 -18.10 -13.43
C ARG A 13 -60.04 -17.66 -12.42
N GLY A 14 -59.87 -16.46 -11.88
CA GLY A 14 -60.87 -15.84 -11.00
C GLY A 14 -62.20 -15.68 -11.74
N LYS A 15 -63.28 -16.20 -11.14
CA LYS A 15 -64.67 -15.97 -11.52
C LYS A 15 -65.39 -15.50 -10.25
N GLU A 16 -66.50 -14.78 -10.38
CA GLU A 16 -67.31 -14.42 -9.20
C GLU A 16 -67.79 -15.71 -8.53
N THR A 17 -67.26 -16.00 -7.35
CA THR A 17 -67.70 -17.11 -6.52
C THR A 17 -68.82 -16.62 -5.62
N LEU A 18 -69.84 -17.46 -5.42
CA LEU A 18 -70.89 -17.17 -4.45
C LEU A 18 -70.26 -17.09 -3.06
N ARG A 19 -70.10 -15.86 -2.55
CA ARG A 19 -69.60 -15.60 -1.21
C ARG A 19 -70.68 -16.01 -0.22
N GLY A 20 -70.48 -17.14 0.46
CA GLY A 20 -71.37 -17.59 1.52
C GLY A 20 -71.39 -16.63 2.73
N PRO A 21 -72.30 -16.85 3.69
CA PRO A 21 -72.47 -16.00 4.88
C PRO A 21 -71.31 -16.10 5.88
N ALA A 22 -70.30 -16.92 5.62
CA ALA A 22 -69.13 -17.08 6.49
C ALA A 22 -68.12 -15.95 6.26
N TYR A 23 -67.73 -15.28 7.35
CA TYR A 23 -66.70 -14.24 7.35
C TYR A 23 -65.42 -14.78 8.00
N HIS A 24 -64.27 -14.46 7.41
CA HIS A 24 -62.97 -14.71 8.01
C HIS A 24 -62.60 -13.56 8.95
N GLN A 25 -61.86 -13.83 10.03
CA GLN A 25 -61.29 -12.83 10.93
C GLN A 25 -60.59 -11.63 10.23
N ARG A 26 -59.95 -11.84 9.06
CA ARG A 26 -59.28 -10.78 8.29
C ARG A 26 -60.25 -9.82 7.59
N LEU A 27 -61.52 -10.21 7.46
CA LEU A 27 -62.60 -9.41 6.87
C LEU A 27 -63.37 -8.61 7.91
N LEU A 28 -63.00 -8.72 9.19
CA LEU A 28 -63.53 -7.84 10.21
C LEU A 28 -63.13 -6.39 9.89
N PRO A 29 -63.95 -5.40 10.27
CA PRO A 29 -63.64 -4.00 9.99
C PRO A 29 -62.27 -3.58 10.55
N ALA A 30 -61.35 -3.21 9.66
CA ALA A 30 -60.02 -2.70 9.98
C ALA A 30 -59.64 -1.63 8.96
N HIS A 31 -58.88 -0.61 9.40
CA HIS A 31 -58.46 0.52 8.56
C HIS A 31 -59.64 1.18 7.81
N THR A 32 -60.73 1.46 8.52
CA THR A 32 -61.97 2.04 7.95
C THR A 32 -61.83 3.50 7.52
N GLN A 33 -60.70 4.15 7.82
CA GLN A 33 -60.39 5.52 7.45
C GLN A 33 -59.16 5.56 6.54
N LEU A 34 -59.33 6.15 5.34
CA LEU A 34 -58.24 6.39 4.41
C LEU A 34 -57.48 7.66 4.80
N LYS A 35 -56.15 7.58 4.80
CA LYS A 35 -55.28 8.74 5.01
C LYS A 35 -55.04 9.42 3.66
N PHE A 36 -55.31 10.72 3.61
CA PHE A 36 -54.98 11.56 2.47
C PHE A 36 -53.67 12.30 2.72
N ARG A 37 -52.91 12.55 1.65
CA ARG A 37 -51.72 13.40 1.73
C ARG A 37 -52.16 14.81 2.08
N LYS A 38 -51.44 15.45 3.00
CA LYS A 38 -51.58 16.88 3.32
C LYS A 38 -50.57 17.69 2.49
N ALA A 39 -50.80 18.99 2.35
CA ALA A 39 -49.79 19.91 1.81
C ALA A 39 -48.47 19.75 2.57
N GLY A 40 -47.35 19.80 1.85
CA GLY A 40 -45.99 19.53 2.34
C GLY A 40 -45.57 18.05 2.34
N GLN A 41 -46.50 17.09 2.16
CA GLN A 41 -46.17 15.65 2.06
C GLN A 41 -45.95 15.18 0.62
N GLY A 42 -45.93 16.11 -0.33
CA GLY A 42 -45.84 15.87 -1.76
C GLY A 42 -47.12 15.28 -2.38
N GLY A 43 -47.08 15.09 -3.69
CA GLY A 43 -48.22 14.60 -4.47
C GLY A 43 -49.26 15.68 -4.75
N SER A 44 -50.48 15.27 -5.10
CA SER A 44 -51.54 16.17 -5.57
C SER A 44 -52.12 17.12 -4.50
N ALA A 45 -51.68 17.00 -3.25
CA ALA A 45 -52.09 17.89 -2.16
C ALA A 45 -51.29 19.20 -2.14
N ASP A 46 -50.10 19.20 -2.76
CA ASP A 46 -49.34 20.43 -3.00
C ASP A 46 -49.88 21.12 -4.25
N GLN A 47 -50.25 22.39 -4.11
CA GLN A 47 -50.76 23.22 -5.21
C GLN A 47 -49.64 23.85 -6.05
N GLU A 48 -48.40 23.80 -5.54
CA GLU A 48 -47.23 24.39 -6.18
C GLU A 48 -46.64 23.46 -7.25
N THR A 49 -46.38 24.01 -8.43
CA THR A 49 -45.64 23.33 -9.49
C THR A 49 -44.15 23.48 -9.25
N ARG A 50 -43.48 22.39 -8.82
CA ARG A 50 -42.02 22.35 -8.62
C ARG A 50 -41.29 21.99 -9.90
N ASP A 51 -40.16 22.63 -10.17
CA ASP A 51 -39.23 22.17 -11.21
C ASP A 51 -38.38 21.00 -10.67
N LEU A 52 -38.91 19.80 -10.85
CA LEU A 52 -38.29 18.56 -10.38
C LEU A 52 -36.93 18.29 -11.01
N ARG A 53 -36.68 18.82 -12.22
CA ARG A 53 -35.40 18.61 -12.91
C ARG A 53 -34.30 19.43 -12.23
N ALA A 54 -34.57 20.70 -11.95
CA ALA A 54 -33.61 21.57 -11.28
C ALA A 54 -33.29 21.07 -9.86
N GLU A 55 -34.32 20.66 -9.11
CA GLU A 55 -34.15 20.11 -7.76
C GLU A 55 -33.30 18.83 -7.77
N LEU A 56 -33.54 17.93 -8.72
CA LEU A 56 -32.79 16.68 -8.85
C LEU A 56 -31.31 16.96 -9.17
N LEU A 57 -31.01 17.87 -10.10
CA LEU A 57 -29.63 18.21 -10.44
C LEU A 57 -28.89 18.87 -9.27
N ALA A 58 -29.55 19.73 -8.49
CA ALA A 58 -28.98 20.32 -7.29
C ALA A 58 -28.70 19.25 -6.22
N ALA A 59 -29.63 18.31 -6.02
CA ALA A 59 -29.47 17.22 -5.06
C ALA A 59 -28.34 16.25 -5.48
N GLU A 60 -28.21 15.94 -6.77
CA GLU A 60 -27.11 15.14 -7.30
C GLU A 60 -25.77 15.84 -7.10
N ALA A 61 -25.66 17.12 -7.45
CA ALA A 61 -24.44 17.91 -7.24
C ALA A 61 -24.02 17.92 -5.77
N ALA A 62 -24.95 18.13 -4.83
CA ALA A 62 -24.68 18.08 -3.40
C ALA A 62 -24.22 16.68 -2.94
N HIS A 63 -24.82 15.62 -3.47
CA HIS A 63 -24.42 14.24 -3.17
C HIS A 63 -23.01 13.92 -3.66
N TYR A 64 -22.67 14.29 -4.89
CA TYR A 64 -21.33 14.08 -5.44
C TYR A 64 -20.27 14.94 -4.74
N ALA A 65 -20.59 16.18 -4.38
CA ALA A 65 -19.69 17.01 -3.56
C ALA A 65 -19.38 16.33 -2.22
N LYS A 66 -20.39 15.77 -1.55
CA LYS A 66 -20.23 15.02 -0.30
C LYS A 66 -19.39 13.75 -0.46
N LEU A 67 -19.57 13.00 -1.55
CA LEU A 67 -18.76 11.81 -1.84
C LEU A 67 -17.29 12.16 -2.10
N ASN A 68 -17.03 13.28 -2.77
CA ASN A 68 -15.68 13.76 -3.10
C ASN A 68 -15.00 14.52 -1.94
N GLY A 69 -15.63 14.56 -0.75
CA GLY A 69 -15.07 15.20 0.44
C GLY A 69 -15.11 16.73 0.42
N GLY A 70 -15.82 17.36 -0.52
CA GLY A 70 -16.03 18.81 -0.57
C GLY A 70 -17.22 19.24 0.28
N LYS A 71 -17.14 20.43 0.87
CA LYS A 71 -18.30 21.08 1.51
C LYS A 71 -19.27 21.48 0.39
N ALA A 72 -20.51 21.00 0.48
CA ALA A 72 -21.56 21.31 -0.50
C ALA A 72 -21.72 22.83 -0.65
N PRO A 73 -22.04 23.35 -1.85
CA PRO A 73 -22.40 24.75 -1.99
C PRO A 73 -23.67 24.99 -1.16
N SER A 74 -23.52 25.69 -0.04
CA SER A 74 -24.65 26.22 0.71
C SER A 74 -25.26 27.33 -0.13
N ASN A 75 -26.38 27.05 -0.81
CA ASN A 75 -27.32 28.12 -1.14
C ASN A 75 -28.00 28.52 0.16
N HIS A 76 -27.26 29.21 1.02
CA HIS A 76 -27.82 30.07 2.05
C HIS A 76 -27.73 31.48 1.47
N ASP A 77 -28.88 31.98 1.03
CA ASP A 77 -29.13 33.40 0.94
C ASP A 77 -29.04 33.93 2.39
N ASP A 78 -27.90 34.54 2.73
CA ASP A 78 -27.62 35.11 4.03
C ASP A 78 -28.59 36.25 4.34
N GLY A 79 -29.57 35.96 5.19
CA GLY A 79 -30.13 36.91 6.14
C GLY A 79 -29.62 36.57 7.54
N ASP A 80 -28.48 37.14 7.91
CA ASP A 80 -28.15 37.72 9.22
C ASP A 80 -29.01 37.23 10.42
N ASP A 81 -28.46 36.38 11.28
CA ASP A 81 -28.14 36.68 12.68
C ASP A 81 -27.50 35.44 13.36
N GLY A 82 -26.47 35.66 14.16
CA GLY A 82 -25.69 34.59 14.79
C GLY A 82 -26.34 34.05 16.06
N ASP A 83 -26.23 32.74 16.29
CA ASP A 83 -26.19 32.20 17.64
C ASP A 83 -25.52 30.82 17.66
N ASP A 84 -24.72 30.64 18.71
CA ASP A 84 -23.85 29.52 19.03
C ASP A 84 -24.67 28.27 19.43
N GLY A 85 -24.18 27.07 19.14
CA GLY A 85 -24.56 25.89 19.94
C GLY A 85 -24.97 24.61 19.22
N ASP A 86 -24.22 23.57 19.56
CA ASP A 86 -24.66 22.18 19.79
C ASP A 86 -24.36 21.13 18.69
N ASP A 87 -23.21 20.49 18.90
CA ASP A 87 -22.94 19.08 18.60
C ASP A 87 -24.13 18.18 19.00
N VAL A 88 -24.77 17.55 18.01
CA VAL A 88 -25.47 16.28 18.24
C VAL A 88 -25.11 15.24 17.19
N ASP A 89 -24.23 14.37 17.66
CA ASP A 89 -23.92 13.03 17.19
C ASP A 89 -25.18 12.27 16.73
N SER A 90 -25.17 11.76 15.49
CA SER A 90 -26.13 10.76 15.02
C SER A 90 -25.57 9.97 13.84
N ALA A 91 -24.67 9.05 14.18
CA ALA A 91 -24.26 7.94 13.35
C ALA A 91 -25.45 6.99 13.05
N ALA A 92 -25.84 6.89 11.77
CA ALA A 92 -26.55 5.74 11.22
C ALA A 92 -26.33 5.64 9.70
N PRO A 93 -25.69 4.57 9.18
CA PRO A 93 -25.47 4.43 7.75
C PRO A 93 -26.76 3.96 7.08
N ARG A 94 -27.51 4.89 6.47
CA ARG A 94 -28.63 4.53 5.60
C ARG A 94 -28.09 3.99 4.28
N GLY A 95 -28.31 2.69 4.06
CA GLY A 95 -27.86 1.95 2.90
C GLY A 95 -28.15 2.66 1.58
N ALA A 96 -27.09 2.82 0.79
CA ALA A 96 -27.14 3.32 -0.57
C ALA A 96 -28.05 2.40 -1.40
N LYS A 97 -29.14 3.00 -1.88
CA LYS A 97 -30.14 2.38 -2.75
C LYS A 97 -29.67 2.60 -4.18
N ARG A 98 -29.43 1.47 -4.85
CA ARG A 98 -28.93 1.28 -6.22
C ARG A 98 -29.41 2.36 -7.20
N ALA A 99 -28.48 3.07 -7.82
CA ALA A 99 -28.70 3.76 -9.08
C ALA A 99 -28.92 2.71 -10.18
N LEU A 100 -30.00 2.87 -10.94
CA LEU A 100 -30.25 2.09 -12.15
C LEU A 100 -29.20 2.48 -13.18
N GLY A 101 -28.53 1.48 -13.76
CA GLY A 101 -27.49 1.68 -14.76
C GLY A 101 -28.03 2.45 -15.96
N ALA A 102 -27.56 3.68 -16.12
CA ALA A 102 -27.56 4.34 -17.41
C ALA A 102 -26.52 3.61 -18.27
N GLY A 103 -26.99 2.94 -19.33
CA GLY A 103 -26.13 2.53 -20.44
C GLY A 103 -25.43 3.77 -21.02
N PRO A 104 -24.32 3.57 -21.76
CA PRO A 104 -23.54 4.68 -22.30
C PRO A 104 -24.46 5.55 -23.13
N THR A 105 -24.55 6.82 -22.73
CA THR A 105 -25.26 7.88 -23.42
C THR A 105 -24.77 7.94 -24.85
N ALA A 106 -25.63 7.48 -25.77
CA ALA A 106 -25.55 7.84 -27.17
C ALA A 106 -25.74 9.36 -27.27
N GLY A 107 -24.70 10.07 -27.71
CA GLY A 107 -24.80 11.50 -28.03
C GLY A 107 -23.47 12.23 -28.09
N GLY A 108 -22.77 12.08 -29.23
CA GLY A 108 -21.82 13.09 -29.73
C GLY A 108 -20.34 12.73 -29.61
N ASP A 109 -19.87 11.82 -30.48
CA ASP A 109 -18.54 11.81 -31.10
C ASP A 109 -18.52 10.62 -32.07
N GLU A 110 -19.23 10.80 -33.17
CA GLU A 110 -19.13 9.94 -34.34
C GLU A 110 -17.81 10.30 -35.05
N ASP A 111 -16.93 9.31 -35.23
CA ASP A 111 -15.71 9.31 -36.07
C ASP A 111 -14.35 9.09 -35.37
N GLU A 112 -14.25 8.24 -34.35
CA GLU A 112 -12.96 7.61 -34.00
C GLU A 112 -13.01 6.09 -34.08
N ASP A 113 -12.30 5.56 -35.08
CA ASP A 113 -12.10 4.14 -35.39
C ASP A 113 -11.63 3.34 -34.15
N PRO A 114 -12.32 2.26 -33.75
CA PRO A 114 -11.94 1.42 -32.60
C PRO A 114 -10.52 0.85 -32.68
N GLU A 115 -9.91 0.79 -33.87
CA GLU A 115 -8.49 0.41 -34.02
C GLU A 115 -7.52 1.48 -33.48
N ALA A 116 -7.86 2.77 -33.61
CA ALA A 116 -7.02 3.87 -33.12
C ALA A 116 -6.89 3.86 -31.59
N LYS A 117 -7.99 3.53 -30.89
CA LYS A 117 -8.01 3.39 -29.42
C LYS A 117 -7.19 2.18 -28.96
N ARG A 118 -7.23 1.08 -29.71
CA ARG A 118 -6.40 -0.11 -29.42
C ARG A 118 -4.92 0.16 -29.63
N ARG A 119 -4.55 0.92 -30.67
CA ARG A 119 -3.16 1.27 -30.96
C ARG A 119 -2.55 2.18 -29.90
N ARG A 120 -3.30 3.18 -29.42
CA ARG A 120 -2.88 4.09 -28.34
C ARG A 120 -2.58 3.36 -27.04
N ILE A 121 -3.42 2.40 -26.66
CA ILE A 121 -3.23 1.61 -25.43
C ILE A 121 -1.99 0.71 -25.51
N LEU A 122 -1.71 0.15 -26.70
CA LEU A 122 -0.57 -0.76 -26.91
C LEU A 122 0.77 -0.01 -26.91
N GLU A 123 0.79 1.21 -27.44
CA GLU A 123 1.95 2.10 -27.45
C GLU A 123 2.29 2.61 -26.04
N GLU A 124 1.27 2.99 -25.25
CA GLU A 124 1.44 3.41 -23.85
C GLU A 124 1.95 2.27 -22.94
N SER A 125 1.59 1.02 -23.23
CA SER A 125 2.04 -0.15 -22.46
C SER A 125 3.46 -0.64 -22.82
N ARG A 126 4.04 -0.17 -23.93
CA ARG A 126 5.32 -0.67 -24.45
C ARG A 126 6.53 -0.12 -23.71
N ASP A 127 6.41 1.09 -23.16
CA ASP A 127 7.50 1.75 -22.44
C ASP A 127 7.67 1.26 -20.99
N ILE A 128 6.75 0.42 -20.51
CA ILE A 128 6.75 -0.13 -19.13
C ILE A 128 7.47 -1.50 -19.06
N ASP A 129 7.76 -2.15 -20.18
CA ASP A 129 8.32 -3.51 -20.24
C ASP A 129 9.78 -3.56 -20.74
N ALA A 130 10.48 -2.41 -20.78
CA ALA A 130 11.84 -2.29 -21.34
C ALA A 130 12.84 -1.64 -20.37
N ASP A 131 13.21 -2.35 -19.29
CA ASP A 131 14.47 -2.23 -18.52
C ASP A 131 14.49 -3.42 -17.52
N ASP A 132 15.55 -4.18 -17.22
CA ASP A 132 16.99 -3.94 -17.23
C ASP A 132 17.72 -5.30 -17.36
N SER A 133 18.85 -5.25 -18.06
CA SER A 133 19.72 -6.36 -18.47
C SER A 133 21.05 -6.23 -17.73
N ASP A 134 21.47 -7.32 -17.07
CA ASP A 134 22.87 -7.71 -16.84
C ASP A 134 23.85 -6.61 -16.41
N SER A 135 24.11 -6.54 -15.10
CA SER A 135 25.35 -5.98 -14.57
C SER A 135 26.15 -7.05 -13.81
N SER A 136 27.02 -7.71 -14.56
CA SER A 136 28.25 -8.37 -14.11
C SER A 136 29.07 -7.57 -13.06
N GLY A 137 29.71 -8.27 -12.12
CA GLY A 137 30.64 -7.68 -11.16
C GLY A 137 31.09 -8.64 -10.07
N SER A 138 32.03 -9.54 -10.41
CA SER A 138 32.69 -10.49 -9.50
C SER A 138 34.10 -10.00 -9.16
N GLY A 139 34.54 -10.23 -7.91
CA GLY A 139 35.97 -10.42 -7.59
C GLY A 139 36.59 -9.37 -6.66
N LYS A 140 37.19 -9.85 -5.58
CA LYS A 140 37.75 -9.13 -4.43
C LYS A 140 39.07 -9.82 -4.04
N ASP A 141 40.10 -9.01 -3.84
CA ASP A 141 41.29 -9.11 -2.96
C ASP A 141 42.29 -10.32 -2.95
N ASP A 142 43.54 -9.91 -2.67
CA ASP A 142 44.66 -10.50 -1.91
C ASP A 142 45.84 -11.28 -2.58
N ASP A 143 47.02 -10.64 -2.47
CA ASP A 143 48.33 -11.02 -1.88
C ASP A 143 49.14 -12.28 -2.31
N ASP A 144 50.43 -12.08 -2.64
CA ASP A 144 51.63 -12.36 -1.79
C ASP A 144 52.90 -12.92 -2.49
N ASP A 145 54.05 -12.40 -2.02
CA ASP A 145 55.46 -12.86 -1.87
C ASP A 145 56.33 -13.54 -2.97
N GLY A 146 57.63 -13.18 -2.99
CA GLY A 146 58.74 -14.10 -3.33
C GLY A 146 60.00 -13.58 -4.08
N SER A 147 60.98 -13.04 -3.34
CA SER A 147 62.50 -13.05 -3.47
C SER A 147 63.19 -13.57 -4.77
N ASP A 148 64.12 -12.85 -5.43
CA ASP A 148 65.59 -12.64 -5.23
C ASP A 148 66.48 -13.35 -6.30
N ASP A 149 67.68 -12.79 -6.51
CA ASP A 149 68.92 -13.31 -7.15
C ASP A 149 69.28 -12.87 -8.59
N GLY A 150 70.26 -11.94 -8.67
CA GLY A 150 71.62 -12.35 -9.10
C GLY A 150 72.23 -11.84 -10.41
N SER A 151 73.43 -11.26 -10.26
CA SER A 151 74.60 -11.20 -11.19
C SER A 151 74.68 -10.05 -12.22
N ASP A 152 75.84 -9.46 -12.56
CA ASP A 152 77.20 -9.22 -12.01
C ASP A 152 77.93 -8.40 -13.11
N SER A 153 78.99 -7.63 -12.79
CA SER A 153 80.18 -7.38 -13.66
C SER A 153 81.07 -6.22 -13.16
N ASP A 154 82.20 -6.61 -12.57
CA ASP A 154 83.61 -6.12 -12.61
C ASP A 154 83.99 -4.67 -12.99
N ASP A 155 84.91 -4.04 -12.23
CA ASP A 155 86.36 -3.97 -12.58
C ASP A 155 87.24 -3.27 -11.47
N ASP A 156 88.56 -3.47 -11.57
CA ASP A 156 89.66 -3.61 -10.60
C ASP A 156 90.28 -2.39 -9.80
N SER A 157 90.74 -2.75 -8.59
CA SER A 157 92.02 -2.52 -7.83
C SER A 157 92.67 -1.16 -7.42
N ASP A 158 93.05 -1.15 -6.13
CA ASP A 158 94.23 -0.61 -5.38
C ASP A 158 94.44 0.90 -5.06
N GLU A 159 93.93 1.39 -3.90
CA GLU A 159 94.51 2.52 -3.11
C GLU A 159 94.26 2.40 -1.57
N GLU A 160 95.07 1.62 -0.85
CA GLU A 160 94.89 1.26 0.58
C GLU A 160 95.14 2.40 1.61
N ALA A 161 95.55 3.60 1.19
CA ALA A 161 95.87 4.71 2.12
C ALA A 161 94.74 5.75 2.29
N GLU A 162 93.79 5.85 1.36
CA GLU A 162 92.64 6.76 1.45
C GLU A 162 91.43 6.13 2.18
N LEU A 163 91.40 4.79 2.24
CA LEU A 163 90.31 3.97 2.78
C LEU A 163 90.01 4.17 4.28
N GLN A 164 90.98 4.53 5.12
CA GLN A 164 90.75 4.70 6.57
C GLN A 164 89.99 5.99 6.90
N ARG A 165 90.13 7.04 6.07
CA ARG A 165 89.33 8.27 6.17
C ARG A 165 87.95 8.11 5.56
N GLU A 166 87.81 7.25 4.56
CA GLU A 166 86.52 6.91 3.98
C GLU A 166 85.71 5.97 4.87
N LEU A 167 86.34 5.01 5.57
CA LEU A 167 85.67 4.17 6.57
C LEU A 167 85.11 4.96 7.77
N GLU A 168 85.77 6.03 8.20
CA GLU A 168 85.22 6.93 9.21
C GLU A 168 84.01 7.72 8.69
N ARG A 169 84.03 8.11 7.42
CA ARG A 169 82.90 8.77 6.74
C ARG A 169 81.71 7.83 6.56
N VAL A 170 81.97 6.58 6.14
CA VAL A 170 80.96 5.52 5.99
C VAL A 170 80.44 5.05 7.35
N LYS A 171 81.28 4.97 8.39
CA LYS A 171 80.83 4.67 9.76
C LYS A 171 79.94 5.78 10.31
N ARG A 172 80.30 7.05 10.08
CA ARG A 172 79.48 8.20 10.49
C ARG A 172 78.14 8.22 9.74
N GLU A 173 78.14 7.95 8.43
CA GLU A 173 76.93 7.87 7.62
C GLU A 173 76.04 6.67 8.02
N ARG A 174 76.63 5.50 8.28
CA ARG A 174 75.89 4.34 8.81
C ARG A 174 75.34 4.56 10.21
N GLN A 175 76.08 5.27 11.07
CA GLN A 175 75.65 5.56 12.44
C GLN A 175 74.47 6.54 12.45
N GLU A 176 74.48 7.56 11.57
CA GLU A 176 73.36 8.48 11.39
C GLU A 176 72.12 7.80 10.79
N LYS A 177 72.30 6.89 9.82
CA LYS A 177 71.17 6.09 9.27
C LYS A 177 70.57 5.15 10.33
N ARG A 178 71.42 4.51 11.14
CA ARG A 178 70.98 3.64 12.24
C ARG A 178 70.30 4.42 13.36
N GLU A 179 70.78 5.62 13.70
CA GLU A 179 70.13 6.50 14.68
C GLU A 179 68.76 6.98 14.19
N ARG A 180 68.63 7.26 12.89
CA ARG A 180 67.33 7.57 12.26
C ARG A 180 66.36 6.39 12.32
N GLU A 181 66.82 5.18 12.03
CA GLU A 181 66.00 3.96 12.09
C GLU A 181 65.65 3.57 13.54
N GLU A 182 66.57 3.73 14.50
CA GLU A 182 66.31 3.50 15.92
C GLU A 182 65.32 4.53 16.49
N ARG A 183 65.36 5.79 16.03
CA ARG A 183 64.38 6.82 16.39
C ARG A 183 62.99 6.52 15.81
N GLU A 184 62.92 5.97 14.60
CA GLU A 184 61.66 5.56 13.97
C GLU A 184 61.05 4.33 14.66
N LYS A 185 61.87 3.32 14.99
CA LYS A 185 61.43 2.15 15.77
C LYS A 185 60.99 2.52 17.18
N ALA A 186 61.71 3.42 17.86
CA ALA A 186 61.31 3.91 19.17
C ALA A 186 59.99 4.70 19.13
N ALA A 187 59.72 5.42 18.03
CA ALA A 187 58.44 6.10 17.84
C ALA A 187 57.29 5.11 17.59
N ALA A 188 57.52 4.05 16.80
CA ALA A 188 56.54 3.00 16.57
C ALA A 188 56.21 2.23 17.87
N GLU A 189 57.21 1.87 18.68
CA GLU A 189 56.99 1.19 19.98
C GLU A 189 56.23 2.10 20.96
N ALA A 190 56.47 3.41 20.92
CA ALA A 190 55.72 4.37 21.73
C ALA A 190 54.24 4.46 21.30
N GLU A 191 53.96 4.45 19.99
CA GLU A 191 52.58 4.46 19.47
C GLU A 191 51.83 3.16 19.84
N GLU A 192 52.50 2.01 19.79
CA GLU A 192 51.92 0.73 20.22
C GLU A 192 51.60 0.74 21.73
N ARG A 193 52.51 1.23 22.57
CA ARG A 193 52.24 1.39 24.01
C ARG A 193 51.07 2.32 24.28
N GLU A 194 50.95 3.42 23.55
CA GLU A 194 49.81 4.34 23.70
C GLU A 194 48.48 3.68 23.29
N ARG A 195 48.48 2.87 22.22
CA ARG A 195 47.31 2.09 21.79
C ARG A 195 46.90 1.06 22.82
N ASP A 196 47.86 0.35 23.42
CA ASP A 196 47.59 -0.66 24.45
C ASP A 196 47.12 -0.01 25.76
N ILE A 197 47.67 1.13 26.15
CA ILE A 197 47.19 1.91 27.31
C ILE A 197 45.77 2.43 27.06
N ALA A 198 45.47 2.89 25.83
CA ALA A 198 44.15 3.41 25.48
C ALA A 198 43.08 2.30 25.35
N LYS A 199 43.41 1.15 24.76
CA LYS A 199 42.46 0.05 24.49
C LYS A 199 42.47 -1.05 25.56
N GLY A 200 43.48 -1.10 26.42
CA GLY A 200 43.64 -2.11 27.46
C GLY A 200 42.70 -1.97 28.65
N ASN A 201 41.91 -0.88 28.75
CA ASN A 201 40.92 -0.72 29.81
C ASN A 201 39.51 -1.17 29.36
N PRO A 202 39.08 -2.39 29.75
CA PRO A 202 37.75 -2.92 29.39
C PRO A 202 36.58 -2.20 30.10
N LEU A 203 36.83 -1.32 31.07
CA LEU A 203 35.77 -0.49 31.70
C LEU A 203 35.44 0.77 30.88
N LEU A 204 36.42 1.30 30.13
CA LEU A 204 36.22 2.49 29.28
C LEU A 204 35.67 2.12 27.90
N ASN A 205 35.93 0.90 27.43
CA ASN A 205 35.37 0.33 26.22
C ASN A 205 34.03 -0.36 26.53
N LYS A 206 32.94 0.43 26.63
CA LYS A 206 31.59 -0.12 26.85
C LYS A 206 31.29 -1.19 25.79
N PRO A 207 30.98 -2.44 26.16
CA PRO A 207 30.57 -3.43 25.19
C PRO A 207 29.22 -3.01 24.61
N ASP A 208 29.16 -2.79 23.30
CA ASP A 208 27.90 -2.52 22.62
C ASP A 208 26.97 -3.72 22.82
N PHE A 209 25.92 -3.54 23.64
CA PHE A 209 24.89 -4.55 23.91
C PHE A 209 23.91 -4.65 22.72
N THR A 210 24.44 -4.66 21.49
CA THR A 210 23.70 -4.99 20.29
C THR A 210 23.44 -6.49 20.31
N VAL A 211 22.21 -6.86 20.64
CA VAL A 211 21.72 -8.25 20.62
C VAL A 211 22.04 -8.87 19.26
N LYS A 212 23.07 -9.73 19.20
CA LYS A 212 23.60 -10.32 17.97
C LYS A 212 22.64 -11.31 17.28
N ARG A 213 21.68 -11.85 18.02
CA ARG A 213 20.65 -12.77 17.49
C ARG A 213 19.33 -12.54 18.22
N ARG A 214 18.31 -12.21 17.45
CA ARG A 214 16.93 -12.03 17.95
C ARG A 214 16.29 -13.40 18.09
N TRP A 215 15.40 -13.58 19.05
CA TRP A 215 14.65 -14.83 19.24
C TRP A 215 13.81 -15.21 18.00
N ASP A 216 13.38 -14.21 17.22
CA ASP A 216 12.68 -14.34 15.93
C ASP A 216 13.58 -14.81 14.77
N ASP A 217 14.90 -14.84 14.95
CA ASP A 217 15.83 -15.11 13.84
C ASP A 217 15.88 -16.60 13.47
N ASP A 218 15.51 -17.48 14.41
CA ASP A 218 15.43 -18.94 14.26
C ASP A 218 14.00 -19.42 13.94
N VAL A 219 13.23 -18.60 13.22
CA VAL A 219 11.90 -18.96 12.73
C VAL A 219 11.97 -19.16 11.23
N VAL A 220 11.58 -20.35 10.77
CA VAL A 220 11.61 -20.76 9.36
C VAL A 220 10.67 -19.96 8.46
N PHE A 221 9.70 -19.24 9.02
CA PHE A 221 8.77 -18.39 8.30
C PHE A 221 8.78 -16.96 8.85
N LYS A 222 9.12 -15.99 8.00
CA LYS A 222 9.13 -14.56 8.35
C LYS A 222 8.01 -13.83 7.57
N ASN A 223 7.29 -12.92 8.24
CA ASN A 223 6.37 -11.95 7.63
C ASN A 223 5.25 -12.49 6.71
N GLN A 224 4.64 -13.65 7.02
CA GLN A 224 3.62 -14.30 6.16
C GLN A 224 2.36 -13.46 5.88
N ALA A 225 1.96 -12.58 6.80
CA ALA A 225 0.76 -11.76 6.69
C ALA A 225 1.04 -10.34 6.17
N ARG A 226 2.26 -10.05 5.72
CA ARG A 226 2.61 -8.72 5.20
C ARG A 226 1.84 -8.48 3.89
N GLY A 227 1.01 -7.42 3.85
CA GLY A 227 0.20 -7.06 2.69
C GLY A 227 -1.14 -7.79 2.56
N THR A 228 -1.56 -8.59 3.55
CA THR A 228 -2.91 -9.22 3.52
C THR A 228 -4.01 -8.32 4.08
N GLU A 229 -3.67 -7.09 4.45
CA GLU A 229 -4.58 -6.21 5.17
C GLU A 229 -5.81 -5.82 4.34
N ASP A 230 -5.68 -5.71 3.02
CA ASP A 230 -6.81 -5.34 2.15
C ASP A 230 -7.70 -6.52 1.77
N LYS A 231 -7.25 -7.75 2.05
CA LYS A 231 -7.95 -8.97 1.66
C LYS A 231 -9.19 -9.16 2.54
N GLY A 232 -10.36 -8.82 2.00
CA GLY A 232 -11.65 -8.88 2.68
C GLY A 232 -12.13 -7.55 3.29
N LYS A 233 -11.36 -6.47 3.13
CA LYS A 233 -11.81 -5.11 3.44
C LYS A 233 -12.61 -4.47 2.31
N SER A 234 -12.42 -4.93 1.06
CA SER A 234 -13.21 -4.44 -0.08
C SER A 234 -14.68 -4.78 0.12
N LYS A 235 -15.54 -3.76 0.01
CA LYS A 235 -17.00 -3.90 0.09
C LYS A 235 -17.53 -4.27 -1.29
N GLU A 236 -17.23 -5.49 -1.72
CA GLU A 236 -17.73 -6.01 -2.98
C GLU A 236 -19.11 -6.65 -2.79
N PHE A 237 -20.08 -6.24 -3.59
CA PHE A 237 -21.37 -6.91 -3.66
C PHE A 237 -21.35 -7.94 -4.79
N VAL A 238 -21.44 -9.22 -4.42
CA VAL A 238 -21.55 -10.32 -5.38
C VAL A 238 -23.03 -10.72 -5.49
N ASN A 239 -23.58 -10.65 -6.71
CA ASN A 239 -24.93 -11.13 -7.02
C ASN A 239 -24.96 -12.66 -7.21
N ASP A 240 -24.51 -13.39 -6.19
CA ASP A 240 -24.51 -14.85 -6.13
C ASP A 240 -24.73 -15.29 -4.68
N MET A 241 -25.77 -16.08 -4.43
CA MET A 241 -26.16 -16.50 -3.09
C MET A 241 -25.17 -17.44 -2.41
N LEU A 242 -24.34 -18.16 -3.18
CA LEU A 242 -23.39 -19.14 -2.64
C LEU A 242 -21.96 -18.58 -2.56
N ARG A 243 -21.62 -17.66 -3.46
CA ARG A 243 -20.27 -17.05 -3.51
C ARG A 243 -20.17 -15.69 -2.83
N SER A 244 -21.31 -15.10 -2.44
CA SER A 244 -21.32 -13.89 -1.63
C SER A 244 -20.50 -14.06 -0.36
N ASP A 245 -19.77 -13.01 0.02
CA ASP A 245 -19.09 -12.92 1.31
C ASP A 245 -20.03 -13.19 2.49
N PHE A 246 -21.31 -12.81 2.37
CA PHE A 246 -22.31 -13.13 3.36
C PHE A 246 -22.44 -14.65 3.55
N HIS A 247 -22.56 -15.41 2.45
CA HIS A 247 -22.72 -16.85 2.51
C HIS A 247 -21.45 -17.55 2.99
N ARG A 248 -20.27 -17.10 2.52
CA ARG A 248 -18.98 -17.63 3.00
C ARG A 248 -18.81 -17.44 4.51
N ARG A 249 -19.14 -16.26 5.03
CA ARG A 249 -19.12 -15.95 6.48
C ARG A 249 -20.18 -16.75 7.24
N PHE A 250 -21.37 -16.92 6.66
CA PHE A 250 -22.42 -17.75 7.24
C PHE A 250 -21.98 -19.21 7.38
N MET A 251 -21.45 -19.80 6.31
CA MET A 251 -20.98 -21.19 6.33
C MET A 251 -19.82 -21.38 7.30
N SER A 252 -18.83 -20.48 7.31
CA SER A 252 -17.74 -20.52 8.28
C SER A 252 -18.21 -20.39 9.74
N LYS A 253 -19.37 -19.76 9.99
CA LYS A 253 -19.91 -19.56 11.34
C LYS A 253 -20.75 -20.74 11.82
N TYR A 254 -21.56 -21.32 10.94
CA TYR A 254 -22.56 -22.33 11.32
C TYR A 254 -22.18 -23.76 10.92
N VAL A 255 -21.16 -23.93 10.08
CA VAL A 255 -20.60 -25.22 9.68
C VAL A 255 -19.12 -25.21 10.04
N ARG A 256 -18.67 -26.20 10.82
CA ARG A 256 -17.30 -26.31 11.32
C ARG A 256 -16.54 -27.40 10.59
#